data_AF-A0A661I2N7-F1
#
_entry.id   AF-A0A661I2N7-F1
#
_cell.length_a   1.000
_cell.length_b   1.000
_cell.length_c   1.000
_cell.angle_alpha   90.00
_cell.angle_beta   90.00
_cell.angle_gamma   90.00
#
_symmetry.space_group_name_H-M   'P 1'
#
loop_
_entity.id
_entity.type
_entity.pdbx_description
1 polymer ?
#
loop_
_entity_poly.entity_id
_entity_poly.type
_entity_poly.pdbx_seq_one_letter_code
_entity_poly.pdbx_strand_id
1 'polypeptide(L)'
;MTTIREDAGNTPIRGEQTPEEFATNVGTKLVYISDVFTPDFNLAVLEVTNAANTIVGLTNYKGDYSSTTIYSQSESVSYADGFNYMCKVDNTLDFQPDLYPAKWQRAEKGLMEIKDDTTPELGGALNGSGRTIYNTSIATVTGLTLSLATGNILKATLTTDSSISFTNIPSGSTDWLVEVSSGGFTITWNGAVTWDGDGVEPEWSTGTDTAYFYTTDGGTTIKGMRVRAGAV
;
A
#
# COMPACT_ATOMS: atom_id res chain seq x y z
N MET A 1 29.62 26.69 -3.74
CA MET A 1 28.66 27.78 -4.03
C MET A 1 27.29 27.18 -3.83
N THR A 2 26.72 27.32 -2.63
CA THR A 2 25.50 26.63 -2.21
C THR A 2 24.31 27.33 -2.85
N THR A 3 23.52 26.59 -3.63
CA THR A 3 22.33 27.15 -4.29
C THR A 3 21.10 26.71 -3.51
N ILE A 4 20.42 27.65 -2.86
CA ILE A 4 19.15 27.39 -2.15
C ILE A 4 18.01 27.57 -3.17
N ARG A 5 17.15 26.57 -3.33
CA ARG A 5 15.93 26.66 -4.15
C ARG A 5 14.72 26.34 -3.29
N GLU A 6 13.73 27.23 -3.31
CA GLU A 6 12.43 27.02 -2.65
C GLU A 6 11.39 26.47 -3.64
N ASP A 7 10.44 25.68 -3.14
CA ASP A 7 9.34 25.13 -3.93
C ASP A 7 8.23 26.18 -4.17
N ALA A 8 7.55 26.02 -5.30
CA ALA A 8 6.71 27.01 -5.95
C ALA A 8 5.46 27.38 -5.13
N GLY A 9 5.42 28.58 -4.55
CA GLY A 9 4.19 29.06 -3.92
C GLY A 9 4.16 30.49 -3.36
N ASN A 10 5.30 31.14 -3.12
CA ASN A 10 5.31 32.51 -2.61
C ASN A 10 6.31 33.39 -3.37
N THR A 11 5.94 34.67 -3.52
CA THR A 11 6.58 35.70 -4.35
C THR A 11 8.12 35.62 -4.32
N PRO A 12 8.78 35.52 -5.50
CA PRO A 12 10.22 35.30 -5.55
C PRO A 12 10.97 36.52 -5.04
N ILE A 13 11.77 36.32 -3.99
CA ILE A 13 12.80 37.29 -3.58
C ILE A 13 13.92 37.17 -4.63
N ARG A 14 14.00 38.13 -5.56
CA ARG A 14 15.08 38.19 -6.56
C ARG A 14 16.32 38.84 -5.94
N GLY A 15 17.35 38.03 -5.70
CA GLY A 15 18.71 38.49 -5.35
C GLY A 15 19.47 37.46 -4.53
N GLU A 16 20.80 37.40 -4.67
CA GLU A 16 21.67 36.71 -3.73
C GLU A 16 21.55 37.43 -2.38
N GLN A 17 20.91 36.80 -1.40
CA GLN A 17 20.89 37.31 -0.03
C GLN A 17 22.00 36.67 0.78
N THR A 18 22.64 37.47 1.61
CA THR A 18 23.54 36.98 2.64
C THR A 18 22.75 36.19 3.70
N PRO A 19 23.38 35.25 4.43
CA PRO A 19 22.70 34.46 5.47
C PRO A 19 22.01 35.32 6.54
N GLU A 20 22.52 36.51 6.85
CA GLU A 20 21.90 37.44 7.80
C GLU A 20 20.62 38.10 7.27
N GLU A 21 20.54 38.37 5.95
CA GLU A 21 19.35 38.97 5.31
C GLU A 21 18.17 37.99 5.22
N PHE A 22 18.44 36.68 5.24
CA PHE A 22 17.41 35.64 5.22
C PHE A 22 16.74 35.45 6.60
N ALA A 23 17.52 35.60 7.68
CA ALA A 23 17.06 35.37 9.05
C ALA A 23 16.02 36.39 9.56
N THR A 24 15.91 37.56 8.93
CA THR A 24 15.02 38.64 9.36
C THR A 24 13.61 38.58 8.74
N ASN A 25 13.37 37.72 7.74
CA ASN A 25 12.20 37.85 6.87
C ASN A 25 11.18 36.70 6.91
N VAL A 26 11.26 35.76 7.86
CA VAL A 26 10.36 34.60 7.83
C VAL A 26 9.92 34.08 9.19
N GLY A 27 8.60 34.08 9.40
CA GLY A 27 7.95 33.09 10.24
C GLY A 27 8.21 31.68 9.68
N THR A 28 8.21 30.69 10.57
CA THR A 28 8.39 29.24 10.35
C THR A 28 8.39 28.81 8.88
N LYS A 29 9.59 28.76 8.26
CA LYS A 29 9.80 28.12 6.95
C LYS A 29 10.65 26.87 7.14
N LEU A 30 10.21 25.77 6.52
CA LEU A 30 11.00 24.57 6.33
C LEU A 30 12.02 24.84 5.21
N VAL A 31 13.30 24.66 5.51
CA VAL A 31 14.40 24.84 4.55
C VAL A 31 15.05 23.48 4.31
N TYR A 32 15.02 23.01 3.06
CA TYR A 32 15.76 21.83 2.63
C TYR A 32 17.13 22.27 2.10
N ILE A 33 18.22 21.83 2.74
CA ILE A 33 19.57 22.01 2.22
C ILE A 33 19.98 20.70 1.54
N SER A 34 19.91 20.65 0.22
CA SER A 34 20.55 19.61 -0.57
C SER A 34 21.89 20.15 -1.08
N ASP A 35 23.01 19.58 -0.64
CA ASP A 35 24.29 19.86 -1.29
C ASP A 35 24.43 18.90 -2.48
N VAL A 36 24.36 19.44 -3.69
CA VAL A 36 24.60 18.69 -4.91
C VAL A 36 26.11 18.49 -4.96
N PHE A 37 26.62 17.32 -4.54
CA PHE A 37 27.91 16.68 -4.89
C PHE A 37 28.59 15.86 -3.77
N THR A 38 27.84 15.24 -2.85
CA THR A 38 28.34 14.04 -2.14
C THR A 38 27.22 12.99 -2.03
N PRO A 39 27.53 11.68 -2.05
CA PRO A 39 26.53 10.61 -1.90
C PRO A 39 25.90 10.55 -0.50
N ASP A 40 26.33 11.42 0.42
CA ASP A 40 25.89 11.44 1.80
C ASP A 40 24.75 12.47 1.96
N PHE A 41 23.51 11.98 1.88
CA PHE A 41 22.32 12.77 2.21
C PHE A 41 22.35 13.14 3.70
N ASN A 42 22.74 14.38 4.01
CA ASN A 42 22.51 14.95 5.34
C ASN A 42 21.11 15.59 5.36
N LEU A 43 20.13 14.89 5.92
CA LEU A 43 18.80 15.44 6.18
C LEU A 43 18.87 16.33 7.43
N ALA A 44 18.99 17.66 7.24
CA ALA A 44 18.81 18.62 8.33
C ALA A 44 17.36 19.12 8.35
N VAL A 45 16.58 18.72 9.35
CA VAL A 45 15.27 19.32 9.62
C VAL A 45 15.48 20.53 10.53
N LEU A 46 15.35 21.73 9.98
CA LEU A 46 15.42 22.97 10.75
C LEU A 46 14.00 23.49 10.99
N GLU A 47 13.45 23.29 12.18
CA GLU A 47 12.30 24.06 12.66
C GLU A 47 12.79 25.30 13.41
N VAL A 48 12.66 26.48 12.79
CA VAL A 48 12.93 27.76 13.44
C VAL A 48 11.65 28.25 14.12
N THR A 49 11.57 28.10 15.45
CA THR A 49 10.54 28.77 16.25
C THR A 49 11.17 29.87 17.09
N ASN A 50 10.51 31.03 17.11
CA ASN A 50 10.99 32.35 17.51
C ASN A 50 11.88 32.42 18.78
N ALA A 51 12.95 33.23 18.68
CA ALA A 51 13.79 33.87 19.71
C ALA A 51 14.40 33.07 20.89
N ALA A 52 14.10 31.78 21.08
CA ALA A 52 14.79 30.92 22.04
C ALA A 52 15.36 29.70 21.30
N ASN A 53 16.48 29.90 20.61
CA ASN A 53 17.19 28.89 19.81
C ASN A 53 17.57 27.66 20.64
N THR A 54 16.65 26.69 20.75
CA THR A 54 16.98 25.32 21.13
C THR A 54 16.86 24.47 19.88
N ILE A 55 18.00 24.28 19.22
CA ILE A 55 18.13 23.32 18.12
C ILE A 55 17.96 21.93 18.72
N VAL A 56 16.86 21.26 18.43
CA VAL A 56 16.70 19.84 18.78
C VAL A 56 17.20 19.03 17.59
N GLY A 57 18.48 18.67 17.62
CA GLY A 57 19.06 17.64 16.75
C GLY A 57 19.75 18.13 15.47
N LEU A 58 20.81 18.93 15.60
CA LEU A 58 21.89 18.92 14.60
C LEU A 58 22.96 17.96 15.12
N THR A 59 23.02 16.76 14.58
CA THR A 59 24.20 15.91 14.79
C THR A 59 25.33 16.55 13.98
N ASN A 60 26.30 17.17 14.64
CA ASN A 60 27.44 17.78 13.97
C ASN A 60 28.32 16.67 13.40
N TYR A 61 28.16 16.35 12.11
CA TYR A 61 28.96 15.35 11.41
C TYR A 61 30.37 15.88 11.15
N LYS A 62 31.39 15.12 11.55
CA LYS A 62 32.81 15.51 11.51
C LYS A 62 33.60 14.81 10.39
N GLY A 63 32.93 14.02 9.55
CA GLY A 63 33.57 13.17 8.56
C GLY A 63 34.11 11.88 9.16
N ASP A 64 35.19 11.35 8.61
CA ASP A 64 35.83 10.14 9.10
C ASP A 64 36.45 10.36 10.49
N TYR A 65 36.37 9.33 11.34
CA TYR A 65 37.03 9.32 12.63
C TYR A 65 38.55 9.52 12.50
N SER A 66 39.11 10.33 13.39
CA SER A 66 40.54 10.52 13.56
C SER A 66 40.91 10.42 15.05
N SER A 67 41.95 9.64 15.35
CA SER A 67 42.47 9.50 16.72
C SER A 67 43.05 10.79 17.29
N THR A 68 43.39 11.77 16.44
CA THR A 68 43.98 13.05 16.86
C THR A 68 42.94 14.15 17.11
N THR A 69 41.67 13.90 16.81
CA THR A 69 40.59 14.88 16.95
C THR A 69 39.90 14.70 18.30
N ILE A 70 39.62 15.81 18.97
CA ILE A 70 38.79 15.82 20.19
C ILE A 70 37.33 15.96 19.76
N TYR A 71 36.49 15.03 20.19
CA TYR A 71 35.06 14.99 19.89
C TYR A 71 34.21 15.41 21.09
N SER A 72 33.18 16.20 20.81
CA SER A 72 32.16 16.59 21.79
C SER A 72 30.94 15.68 21.73
N GLN A 73 30.15 15.64 22.79
CA GLN A 73 28.88 14.92 22.84
C GLN A 73 27.97 15.35 21.67
N SER A 74 27.28 14.38 21.07
CA SER A 74 26.39 14.54 19.91
C SER A 74 27.10 14.87 18.57
N GLU A 75 28.43 14.99 18.54
CA GLU A 75 29.16 14.94 17.27
C GLU A 75 29.13 13.53 16.69
N SER A 76 29.09 13.41 15.37
CA SER A 76 29.09 12.10 14.69
C SER A 76 30.25 11.95 13.72
N VAL A 77 30.69 10.71 13.52
CA VAL A 77 31.77 10.33 12.61
C VAL A 77 31.41 9.07 11.83
N SER A 78 31.94 8.95 10.62
CA SER A 78 32.06 7.65 9.94
C SER A 78 33.26 6.89 10.50
N TYR A 79 33.11 5.57 10.69
CA TYR A 79 34.20 4.71 11.15
C TYR A 79 34.55 3.62 10.13
N ALA A 80 35.76 3.07 10.25
CA ALA A 80 36.35 2.14 9.29
C ALA A 80 35.59 0.80 9.17
N ASP A 81 34.71 0.49 10.12
CA ASP A 81 33.84 -0.68 10.10
C ASP A 81 32.56 -0.48 9.25
N GLY A 82 32.43 0.68 8.61
CA GLY A 82 31.31 1.02 7.74
C GLY A 82 30.07 1.51 8.49
N PHE A 83 30.17 1.81 9.79
CA PHE A 83 29.10 2.39 10.57
C PHE A 83 29.38 3.84 10.97
N ASN A 84 28.30 4.58 11.18
CA ASN A 84 28.36 5.90 11.79
C ASN A 84 28.23 5.78 13.31
N TYR A 85 28.96 6.63 14.03
CA TYR A 85 28.96 6.68 15.48
C TYR A 85 28.70 8.08 15.97
N MET A 86 27.91 8.20 17.03
CA MET A 86 27.68 9.45 17.75
C MET A 86 28.47 9.42 19.06
N CYS A 87 29.25 10.48 19.30
CA CYS A 87 29.98 10.65 20.54
C CYS A 87 28.99 10.93 21.69
N LYS A 88 29.12 10.20 22.79
CA LYS A 88 28.23 10.26 23.95
C LYS A 88 28.73 11.20 25.04
N VAL A 89 29.99 11.60 25.00
CA VAL A 89 30.66 12.33 26.09
C VAL A 89 31.64 13.35 25.50
N ASP A 90 31.65 14.55 26.06
CA ASP A 90 32.60 15.59 25.66
C ASP A 90 34.07 15.18 25.88
N ASN A 91 34.96 15.83 25.13
CA ASN A 91 36.41 15.66 25.22
C ASN A 91 36.88 14.22 24.96
N THR A 92 36.22 13.52 24.04
CA THR A 92 36.61 12.18 23.62
C THR A 92 37.75 12.26 22.59
N LEU A 93 38.95 11.81 22.94
CA LEU A 93 40.15 11.80 22.09
C LEU A 93 40.76 10.39 22.10
N ASP A 94 41.20 9.91 20.93
CA ASP A 94 41.92 8.63 20.78
C ASP A 94 41.15 7.38 21.31
N PHE A 95 39.82 7.47 21.42
CA PHE A 95 38.97 6.32 21.72
C PHE A 95 38.28 5.84 20.45
N GLN A 96 38.59 4.62 20.01
CA GLN A 96 38.03 4.02 18.80
C GLN A 96 36.50 3.79 18.95
N PRO A 97 35.67 4.22 17.98
CA PRO A 97 34.21 4.11 18.07
C PRO A 97 33.63 2.71 18.32
N ASP A 98 34.23 1.67 17.76
CA ASP A 98 33.78 0.27 17.88
C ASP A 98 34.17 -0.38 19.21
N LEU A 99 35.31 -0.03 19.79
CA LEU A 99 35.83 -0.63 21.02
C LEU A 99 35.33 0.04 22.30
N TYR A 100 34.84 1.28 22.23
CA TYR A 100 34.50 2.07 23.41
C TYR A 100 33.02 2.51 23.42
N PRO A 101 32.06 1.59 23.65
CA PRO A 101 30.61 1.88 23.67
C PRO A 101 30.15 2.79 24.82
N ALA A 102 31.02 3.00 25.83
CA ALA A 102 30.81 4.01 26.86
C ALA A 102 30.99 5.43 26.32
N LYS A 103 31.84 5.61 25.28
CA LYS A 103 32.14 6.88 24.62
C LYS A 103 31.34 7.08 23.35
N TRP A 104 30.97 6.00 22.68
CA TRP A 104 30.33 6.05 21.37
C TRP A 104 29.04 5.26 21.33
N GLN A 105 28.03 5.79 20.65
CA GLN A 105 26.81 5.08 20.29
C GLN A 105 26.83 4.85 18.80
N ARG A 106 26.77 3.58 18.38
CA ARG A 106 26.57 3.27 16.97
C ARG A 106 25.21 3.80 16.54
N ALA A 107 25.16 4.52 15.42
CA ALA A 107 23.92 4.86 14.77
C ALA A 107 23.29 3.54 14.31
N GLU A 108 22.35 3.01 15.11
CA GLU A 108 21.64 1.80 14.74
C GLU A 108 20.89 2.08 13.45
N LYS A 109 21.03 1.15 12.52
CA LYS A 109 20.57 1.21 11.12
C LYS A 109 19.04 1.29 10.97
N GLY A 110 18.30 1.47 12.07
CA GLY A 110 16.86 1.28 12.19
C GLY A 110 15.99 2.21 11.35
N LEU A 111 16.55 3.33 10.83
CA LEU A 111 15.82 4.21 9.91
C LEU A 111 16.50 4.43 8.54
N MET A 112 17.81 4.19 8.40
CA MET A 112 18.50 4.40 7.11
C MET A 112 18.42 3.19 6.17
N GLU A 113 17.92 2.05 6.66
CA GLU A 113 17.65 0.85 5.85
C GLU A 113 16.19 0.65 5.48
N ILE A 114 15.32 1.60 5.79
CA ILE A 114 14.02 1.66 5.15
C ILE A 114 14.27 2.10 3.71
N LYS A 115 14.72 1.15 2.88
CA LYS A 115 14.47 1.23 1.45
C LYS A 115 12.96 1.27 1.30
N ASP A 116 12.45 2.15 0.46
CA ASP A 116 11.13 1.93 -0.12
C ASP A 116 11.10 0.47 -0.56
N ASP A 117 10.18 -0.30 0.01
CA ASP A 117 10.03 -1.68 -0.38
C ASP A 117 9.48 -1.69 -1.81
N THR A 118 10.43 -1.78 -2.74
CA THR A 118 10.18 -1.93 -4.18
C THR A 118 10.05 -3.40 -4.55
N THR A 119 10.20 -4.30 -3.58
CA THR A 119 9.94 -5.73 -3.75
C THR A 119 8.53 -6.04 -3.27
N PRO A 120 7.84 -7.05 -3.82
CA PRO A 120 6.50 -7.40 -3.37
C PRO A 120 6.52 -8.11 -2.01
N GLU A 121 7.50 -7.92 -1.13
CA GLU A 121 7.64 -8.75 0.08
C GLU A 121 6.85 -8.20 1.27
N LEU A 122 6.67 -6.88 1.40
CA LEU A 122 5.63 -6.27 2.26
C LEU A 122 4.39 -5.82 1.48
N GLY A 123 4.29 -6.24 0.22
CA GLY A 123 3.18 -6.03 -0.70
C GLY A 123 2.85 -7.28 -1.51
N GLY A 124 3.05 -8.46 -0.92
CA GLY A 124 2.79 -9.73 -1.59
C GLY A 124 1.35 -9.79 -2.06
N ALA A 125 1.08 -10.56 -3.12
CA ALA A 125 -0.30 -10.85 -3.48
C ALA A 125 -1.04 -11.27 -2.20
N LEU A 126 -2.14 -10.58 -1.88
CA LEU A 126 -2.97 -10.90 -0.73
C LEU A 126 -3.19 -12.42 -0.70
N ASN A 127 -2.57 -13.11 0.27
CA ASN A 127 -2.68 -14.55 0.36
C ASN A 127 -4.04 -14.90 0.97
N GLY A 128 -5.06 -14.94 0.12
CA GLY A 128 -6.41 -15.41 0.47
C GLY A 128 -6.50 -16.91 0.77
N SER A 129 -5.38 -17.60 1.07
CA SER A 129 -5.33 -19.07 1.20
C SER A 129 -5.88 -19.79 -0.05
N GLY A 130 -5.52 -19.30 -1.24
CA GLY A 130 -6.05 -19.82 -2.51
C GLY A 130 -7.49 -19.39 -2.82
N ARG A 131 -8.14 -18.58 -1.97
CA ARG A 131 -9.40 -17.91 -2.32
C ARG A 131 -9.07 -16.68 -3.14
N THR A 132 -9.19 -16.82 -4.45
CA THR A 132 -9.17 -15.65 -5.32
C THR A 132 -10.46 -14.86 -5.14
N ILE A 133 -10.33 -13.57 -4.83
CA ILE A 133 -11.46 -12.63 -4.84
C ILE A 133 -11.70 -12.25 -6.32
N TYR A 134 -12.57 -13.00 -7.00
CA TYR A 134 -12.94 -12.71 -8.38
C TYR A 134 -14.19 -11.84 -8.43
N ASN A 135 -14.08 -10.58 -8.85
CA ASN A 135 -15.20 -9.86 -9.46
C ASN A 135 -15.09 -10.02 -10.98
N THR A 136 -15.33 -11.23 -11.48
CA THR A 136 -15.21 -11.53 -12.92
C THR A 136 -16.58 -11.41 -13.57
N SER A 137 -16.79 -10.35 -14.35
CA SER A 137 -17.93 -10.31 -15.27
C SER A 137 -17.71 -11.32 -16.40
N ILE A 138 -18.63 -12.27 -16.57
CA ILE A 138 -18.64 -13.19 -17.72
C ILE A 138 -19.62 -12.68 -18.77
N ALA A 139 -19.20 -12.83 -20.01
CA ALA A 139 -19.82 -12.33 -21.23
C ALA A 139 -21.22 -12.91 -21.54
N THR A 140 -21.92 -12.21 -22.43
CA THR A 140 -23.20 -12.55 -23.08
C THR A 140 -23.08 -13.79 -23.98
N VAL A 141 -23.88 -14.85 -23.76
CA VAL A 141 -23.84 -16.10 -24.57
C VAL A 141 -25.20 -16.82 -24.62
N THR A 142 -25.47 -17.56 -25.71
CA THR A 142 -26.59 -18.51 -25.89
C THR A 142 -26.20 -19.92 -25.41
N GLY A 143 -27.08 -20.59 -24.65
CA GLY A 143 -26.77 -21.89 -24.03
C GLY A 143 -25.66 -21.74 -22.99
N LEU A 144 -26.05 -21.47 -21.74
CA LEU A 144 -25.10 -20.98 -20.75
C LEU A 144 -24.59 -22.11 -19.86
N THR A 145 -23.29 -22.34 -19.93
CA THR A 145 -22.54 -23.07 -18.89
C THR A 145 -21.68 -22.07 -18.14
N LEU A 146 -22.10 -21.72 -16.92
CA LEU A 146 -21.40 -20.78 -16.06
C LEU A 146 -20.36 -21.53 -15.23
N SER A 147 -19.09 -21.13 -15.37
CA SER A 147 -17.96 -21.78 -14.71
C SER A 147 -17.60 -21.06 -13.40
N LEU A 148 -17.47 -21.80 -12.30
CA LEU A 148 -16.97 -21.24 -11.04
C LEU A 148 -15.45 -21.07 -11.02
N ALA A 149 -14.73 -21.66 -11.98
CA ALA A 149 -13.29 -21.41 -12.14
C ALA A 149 -12.99 -19.97 -12.58
N THR A 150 -13.98 -19.28 -13.15
CA THR A 150 -13.85 -17.89 -13.62
C THR A 150 -14.27 -16.87 -12.56
N GLY A 151 -15.05 -17.26 -11.55
CA GLY A 151 -15.44 -16.40 -10.43
C GLY A 151 -16.69 -16.86 -9.71
N ASN A 152 -17.03 -16.17 -8.61
CA ASN A 152 -18.21 -16.42 -7.78
C ASN A 152 -19.33 -15.37 -7.96
N ILE A 153 -19.13 -14.38 -8.83
CA ILE A 153 -20.19 -13.50 -9.32
C ILE A 153 -20.21 -13.68 -10.84
N LEU A 154 -21.29 -14.24 -11.34
CA LEU A 154 -21.43 -14.65 -12.74
C LEU A 154 -22.51 -13.77 -13.37
N LYS A 155 -22.34 -13.36 -14.63
CA LYS A 155 -23.34 -12.58 -15.35
C LYS A 155 -23.80 -13.34 -16.57
N ALA A 156 -25.10 -13.31 -16.83
CA ALA A 156 -25.76 -13.95 -17.96
C ALA A 156 -26.68 -12.93 -18.62
N THR A 157 -26.55 -12.74 -19.94
CA THR A 157 -27.47 -11.93 -20.72
C THR A 157 -28.18 -12.84 -21.71
N LEU A 158 -29.50 -12.94 -21.58
CA LEU A 158 -30.34 -13.83 -22.38
C LEU A 158 -30.98 -13.05 -23.53
N THR A 159 -30.90 -13.60 -24.73
CA THR A 159 -31.56 -13.08 -25.94
C THR A 159 -32.63 -14.01 -26.47
N THR A 160 -32.84 -15.16 -25.82
CA THR A 160 -33.81 -16.20 -26.14
C THR A 160 -34.00 -17.12 -24.92
N ASP A 161 -34.99 -18.01 -24.98
CA ASP A 161 -35.18 -19.05 -23.97
C ASP A 161 -33.90 -19.88 -23.82
N SER A 162 -33.45 -20.07 -22.58
CA SER A 162 -32.09 -20.55 -22.33
C SER A 162 -32.04 -21.54 -21.18
N SER A 163 -31.21 -22.57 -21.34
CA SER A 163 -30.82 -23.44 -20.24
C SER A 163 -29.51 -22.97 -19.62
N ILE A 164 -29.49 -22.81 -18.30
CA ILE A 164 -28.30 -22.43 -17.50
C ILE A 164 -27.81 -23.65 -16.72
N SER A 165 -26.51 -23.94 -16.85
CA SER A 165 -25.80 -24.99 -16.14
C SER A 165 -24.56 -24.44 -15.44
N PHE A 166 -24.11 -25.12 -14.37
CA PHE A 166 -22.91 -24.76 -13.63
C PHE A 166 -21.82 -25.80 -13.86
N THR A 167 -20.57 -25.35 -14.00
CA THR A 167 -19.39 -26.22 -14.14
C THR A 167 -18.24 -25.76 -13.25
N ASN A 168 -17.25 -26.62 -13.06
CA ASN A 168 -16.09 -26.38 -12.19
C ASN A 168 -16.49 -25.96 -10.78
N ILE A 169 -17.59 -26.52 -10.26
CA ILE A 169 -17.99 -26.33 -8.87
C ILE A 169 -16.93 -27.00 -7.99
N PRO A 170 -16.28 -26.27 -7.07
CA PRO A 170 -15.32 -26.85 -6.14
C PRO A 170 -15.94 -28.01 -5.35
N SER A 171 -15.14 -29.03 -5.06
CA SER A 171 -15.56 -30.09 -4.15
C SER A 171 -15.87 -29.51 -2.75
N GLY A 172 -16.97 -29.94 -2.14
CA GLY A 172 -17.39 -29.47 -0.81
C GLY A 172 -18.31 -28.26 -0.88
N SER A 173 -18.21 -27.38 0.13
CA SER A 173 -19.11 -26.23 0.25
C SER A 173 -18.61 -25.01 -0.52
N THR A 174 -19.48 -24.42 -1.34
CA THR A 174 -19.21 -23.17 -2.04
C THR A 174 -20.51 -22.40 -2.31
N ASP A 175 -20.40 -21.10 -2.55
CA ASP A 175 -21.50 -20.22 -2.93
C ASP A 175 -21.12 -19.26 -4.06
N TRP A 176 -22.13 -18.77 -4.77
CA TRP A 176 -21.97 -17.84 -5.88
C TRP A 176 -23.25 -17.05 -6.16
N LEU A 177 -23.10 -15.92 -6.85
CA LEU A 177 -24.19 -15.09 -7.36
C LEU A 177 -24.26 -15.19 -8.87
N VAL A 178 -25.48 -15.14 -9.42
CA VAL A 178 -25.72 -14.98 -10.85
C VAL A 178 -26.60 -13.74 -11.06
N GLU A 179 -26.11 -12.78 -11.83
CA GLU A 179 -26.91 -11.71 -12.40
C GLU A 179 -27.43 -12.14 -13.76
N VAL A 180 -28.75 -12.21 -13.92
CA VAL A 180 -29.39 -12.59 -15.18
C VAL A 180 -30.13 -11.40 -15.76
N SER A 181 -29.68 -10.92 -16.91
CA SER A 181 -30.43 -9.97 -17.73
C SER A 181 -31.29 -10.72 -18.75
N SER A 182 -32.62 -10.66 -18.61
CA SER A 182 -33.58 -11.35 -19.48
C SER A 182 -34.58 -10.38 -20.11
N GLY A 183 -34.93 -10.61 -21.38
CA GLY A 183 -36.03 -9.92 -22.07
C GLY A 183 -37.42 -10.51 -21.78
N GLY A 184 -37.59 -11.26 -20.68
CA GLY A 184 -38.80 -12.05 -20.41
C GLY A 184 -38.75 -13.47 -20.99
N PHE A 185 -37.54 -13.98 -21.25
CA PHE A 185 -37.32 -15.34 -21.74
C PHE A 185 -37.45 -16.38 -20.64
N THR A 186 -37.83 -17.60 -21.02
CA THR A 186 -37.85 -18.76 -20.13
C THR A 186 -36.43 -19.18 -19.79
N ILE A 187 -36.17 -19.39 -18.50
CA ILE A 187 -34.91 -19.91 -18.00
C ILE A 187 -35.16 -21.34 -17.52
N THR A 188 -34.30 -22.27 -17.89
CA THR A 188 -34.28 -23.61 -17.33
C THR A 188 -32.96 -23.83 -16.62
N TRP A 189 -33.00 -24.13 -15.33
CA TRP A 189 -31.78 -24.37 -14.56
C TRP A 189 -31.37 -25.85 -14.60
N ASN A 190 -30.09 -26.11 -14.32
CA ASN A 190 -29.58 -27.46 -14.09
C ASN A 190 -30.50 -28.22 -13.10
N GLY A 191 -30.80 -29.49 -13.38
CA GLY A 191 -31.67 -30.31 -12.53
C GLY A 191 -31.19 -30.55 -11.09
N ALA A 192 -29.93 -30.23 -10.78
CA ALA A 192 -29.39 -30.20 -9.42
C ALA A 192 -29.88 -28.98 -8.61
N VAL A 193 -30.42 -27.95 -9.27
CA VAL A 193 -30.96 -26.76 -8.60
C VAL A 193 -32.30 -27.08 -7.94
N THR A 194 -32.34 -26.86 -6.64
CA THR A 194 -33.55 -26.87 -5.81
C THR A 194 -33.75 -25.48 -5.26
N TRP A 195 -34.90 -24.87 -5.53
CA TRP A 195 -35.20 -23.52 -5.05
C TRP A 195 -35.57 -23.53 -3.57
N ASP A 196 -35.07 -22.55 -2.82
CA ASP A 196 -35.43 -22.34 -1.43
C ASP A 196 -36.90 -21.87 -1.32
N GLY A 197 -37.53 -22.17 -0.18
CA GLY A 197 -38.96 -21.94 0.03
C GLY A 197 -39.78 -23.21 -0.22
N ASP A 198 -40.63 -23.19 -1.23
CA ASP A 198 -41.53 -24.29 -1.60
C ASP A 198 -40.95 -25.25 -2.66
N GLY A 199 -39.70 -25.05 -3.07
CA GLY A 199 -39.06 -25.83 -4.11
C GLY A 199 -39.38 -25.35 -5.54
N VAL A 200 -40.14 -24.27 -5.69
CA VAL A 200 -40.58 -23.74 -6.99
C VAL A 200 -39.63 -22.66 -7.49
N GLU A 201 -39.34 -22.68 -8.79
CA GLU A 201 -38.56 -21.63 -9.44
C GLU A 201 -39.27 -20.28 -9.35
N PRO A 202 -38.60 -19.22 -8.89
CA PRO A 202 -39.20 -17.89 -8.86
C PRO A 202 -39.44 -17.35 -10.27
N GLU A 203 -40.46 -16.52 -10.43
CA GLU A 203 -40.66 -15.78 -11.66
C GLU A 203 -39.49 -14.82 -11.91
N TRP A 204 -39.06 -14.65 -13.15
CA TRP A 204 -37.98 -13.74 -13.55
C TRP A 204 -38.53 -12.45 -14.17
N SER A 205 -37.97 -11.30 -13.79
CA SER A 205 -38.35 -10.00 -14.36
C SER A 205 -37.83 -9.85 -15.79
N THR A 206 -38.53 -9.04 -16.58
CA THR A 206 -37.91 -8.32 -17.70
C THR A 206 -36.89 -7.33 -17.12
N GLY A 207 -35.62 -7.42 -17.50
CA GLY A 207 -34.53 -6.63 -16.91
C GLY A 207 -33.46 -7.50 -16.27
N THR A 208 -32.82 -7.02 -15.20
CA THR A 208 -31.73 -7.75 -14.51
C THR A 208 -32.16 -8.22 -13.14
N ASP A 209 -32.20 -9.53 -12.98
CA ASP A 209 -32.40 -10.21 -11.70
C ASP A 209 -31.08 -10.69 -11.11
N THR A 210 -31.07 -10.93 -9.80
CA THR A 210 -29.95 -11.57 -9.13
C THR A 210 -30.44 -12.79 -8.36
N ALA A 211 -29.75 -13.91 -8.51
CA ALA A 211 -29.95 -15.10 -7.71
C ALA A 211 -28.66 -15.52 -6.99
N TYR A 212 -28.83 -16.02 -5.78
CA TYR A 212 -27.78 -16.62 -4.97
C TYR A 212 -27.92 -18.13 -5.02
N PHE A 213 -26.77 -18.79 -5.13
CA PHE A 213 -26.67 -20.23 -5.17
C PHE A 213 -25.61 -20.71 -4.19
N TYR A 214 -25.86 -21.85 -3.57
CA TYR A 214 -24.86 -22.53 -2.76
C TYR A 214 -25.01 -24.05 -2.83
N THR A 215 -23.93 -24.75 -2.48
CA THR A 215 -23.89 -26.20 -2.32
C THR A 215 -23.02 -26.55 -1.12
N THR A 216 -23.24 -27.71 -0.53
CA THR A 216 -22.39 -28.30 0.51
C THR A 216 -21.73 -29.60 0.05
N ASP A 217 -22.05 -30.07 -1.16
CA ASP A 217 -21.72 -31.40 -1.66
C ASP A 217 -21.06 -31.37 -3.06
N GLY A 218 -20.38 -30.28 -3.39
CA GLY A 218 -19.68 -30.11 -4.66
C GLY A 218 -20.59 -30.00 -5.87
N GLY A 219 -21.84 -29.56 -5.68
CA GLY A 219 -22.80 -29.30 -6.76
C GLY A 219 -23.68 -30.48 -7.12
N THR A 220 -23.70 -31.55 -6.31
CA THR A 220 -24.67 -32.63 -6.45
C THR A 220 -26.08 -32.11 -6.13
N THR A 221 -26.18 -31.26 -5.11
CA THR A 221 -27.36 -30.48 -4.75
C THR A 221 -26.98 -29.01 -4.75
N ILE A 222 -27.74 -28.19 -5.49
CA ILE A 222 -27.54 -26.74 -5.55
C ILE A 222 -28.80 -26.09 -5.00
N LYS A 223 -28.65 -25.25 -3.98
CA LYS A 223 -29.74 -24.46 -3.41
C LYS A 223 -29.75 -23.09 -4.05
N GLY A 224 -30.90 -22.68 -4.58
CA GLY A 224 -31.08 -21.40 -5.29
C GLY A 224 -32.09 -20.49 -4.61
N MET A 225 -31.84 -19.20 -4.61
CA MET A 225 -32.80 -18.17 -4.18
C MET A 225 -32.69 -16.93 -5.08
N ARG A 226 -33.81 -16.33 -5.46
CA ARG A 226 -33.81 -15.00 -6.09
C ARG A 226 -33.65 -13.95 -5.00
N VAL A 227 -32.55 -13.21 -5.03
CA VAL A 227 -32.21 -12.19 -4.01
C VAL A 227 -32.64 -10.79 -4.42
N ARG A 228 -32.80 -10.53 -5.71
CA ARG A 228 -33.26 -9.24 -6.21
C ARG A 228 -34.07 -9.41 -7.50
N ALA A 229 -35.23 -8.78 -7.52
CA ALA A 229 -35.98 -8.53 -8.73
C ALA A 229 -35.47 -7.26 -9.43
N GLY A 230 -35.28 -7.34 -10.74
CA GLY A 230 -35.00 -6.21 -11.60
C GLY A 230 -36.15 -5.22 -11.57
N ALA A 231 -35.80 -3.94 -11.47
CA ALA A 231 -36.76 -2.87 -11.70
C ALA A 231 -37.17 -2.92 -13.18
N VAL A 232 -38.49 -3.00 -13.40
CA VAL A 232 -39.13 -2.92 -14.72
C VAL A 232 -39.03 -1.49 -15.25
#